data_AF-A0A7J7ZIP8-F1
#
_entry.id   AF-A0A7J7ZIP8-F1
#
_cell.length_a   1.000
_cell.length_b   1.000
_cell.length_c   1.000
_cell.angle_alpha   90.00
_cell.angle_beta   90.00
_cell.angle_gamma   90.00
#
_symmetry.space_group_name_H-M   'P 1'
#
loop_
_entity.id
_entity.type
_entity.pdbx_description
1 polymer ?
#
loop_
_entity_poly.entity_id
_entity_poly.type
_entity_poly.pdbx_seq_one_letter_code
_entity_poly.pdbx_strand_id
1 'polypeptide(L)'
;MPRYTVHVRGEWLAVPCKDGQLTVGWLGREAVRRYIKNKPDNGGFASVDEVHFLMRRCKGLGLLDNDDPLEVALEDNEFVEVVIEGDVMSPDFIPSQPEGVYLYSKYREPEKYINLDGDSLTTEDLVNLGKGHYKIKLTPTAEKKVQKSRDVIDSIIKEKTGSSSST
;
A
#
# COMPACT_ATOMS: atom_id res chain seq x y z
N MET A 1 -6.44 29.17 18.52
CA MET A 1 -6.81 27.76 18.82
C MET A 1 -6.07 26.91 17.83
N PRO A 2 -5.20 26.00 18.31
CA PRO A 2 -4.47 25.13 17.40
C PRO A 2 -5.46 24.27 16.61
N ARG A 3 -5.17 24.06 15.34
CA ARG A 3 -5.92 23.14 14.48
C ARG A 3 -4.96 22.22 13.77
N TYR A 4 -5.33 20.96 13.70
CA TYR A 4 -4.54 19.94 13.02
C TYR A 4 -5.38 19.33 11.91
N THR A 5 -4.73 19.00 10.79
CA THR A 5 -5.38 18.32 9.68
C THR A 5 -4.97 16.86 9.69
N VAL A 6 -5.92 15.96 9.91
CA VAL A 6 -5.66 14.54 10.13
C VAL A 6 -6.16 13.72 8.96
N HIS A 7 -5.30 12.91 8.37
CA HIS A 7 -5.64 11.95 7.32
C HIS A 7 -6.20 10.65 7.92
N VAL A 8 -7.34 10.18 7.40
CA VAL A 8 -7.94 8.88 7.73
C VAL A 8 -8.48 8.24 6.45
N ARG A 9 -7.93 7.10 6.01
CA ARG A 9 -8.41 6.29 4.87
C ARG A 9 -8.73 7.08 3.58
N GLY A 10 -8.01 8.15 3.27
CA GLY A 10 -8.23 8.98 2.07
C GLY A 10 -8.97 10.30 2.30
N GLU A 11 -9.43 10.57 3.53
CA GLU A 11 -10.09 11.83 3.89
C GLU A 11 -9.19 12.70 4.77
N TRP A 12 -9.28 14.02 4.58
CA TRP A 12 -8.60 15.01 5.41
C TRP A 12 -9.60 15.69 6.34
N LEU A 13 -9.42 15.50 7.64
CA LEU A 13 -10.32 15.99 8.68
C LEU A 13 -9.66 17.14 9.42
N ALA A 14 -10.26 18.32 9.35
CA ALA A 14 -9.87 19.44 10.19
C ALA A 14 -10.35 19.21 11.64
N VAL A 15 -9.42 19.08 12.57
CA VAL A 15 -9.71 18.87 14.00
C VAL A 15 -9.38 20.15 14.78
N PRO A 16 -10.40 20.91 15.21
CA PRO A 16 -10.19 22.05 16.08
C PRO A 16 -9.88 21.59 17.51
N CYS A 17 -8.73 22.00 18.05
CA CYS A 17 -8.33 21.73 19.42
C CYS A 17 -8.67 22.94 20.30
N LYS A 18 -9.67 22.77 21.17
CA LYS A 18 -10.17 23.87 22.00
C LYS A 18 -9.42 24.06 23.32
N ASP A 19 -8.79 23.00 23.84
CA ASP A 19 -8.16 22.97 25.15
C ASP A 19 -6.68 22.57 25.07
N GLY A 20 -5.85 23.17 25.91
CA GLY A 20 -4.39 23.17 25.81
C GLY A 20 -3.67 21.98 26.46
N GLN A 21 -4.31 20.84 26.70
CA GLN A 21 -3.65 19.64 27.26
C GLN A 21 -4.22 18.37 26.60
N LEU A 22 -4.33 18.40 25.27
CA LEU A 22 -4.76 17.25 24.48
C LEU A 22 -3.54 16.46 24.04
N THR A 23 -3.68 15.13 23.94
CA THR A 23 -2.60 14.26 23.50
C THR A 23 -2.74 13.89 22.03
N VAL A 24 -1.66 13.38 21.45
CA VAL A 24 -1.66 12.77 20.11
C VAL A 24 -2.72 11.67 19.99
N GLY A 25 -2.84 10.81 21.00
CA GLY A 25 -3.84 9.73 21.01
C GLY A 25 -5.28 10.26 21.02
N TRP A 26 -5.54 11.38 21.71
CA TRP A 26 -6.85 12.05 21.63
C TRP A 26 -7.12 12.56 20.21
N LEU A 27 -6.14 13.20 19.58
CA LEU A 27 -6.29 13.74 18.22
C LEU A 27 -6.64 12.64 17.21
N GLY A 28 -5.96 11.49 17.30
CA GLY A 28 -6.24 10.33 16.46
C GLY A 28 -7.66 9.79 16.66
N ARG A 29 -8.09 9.56 17.91
CA ARG A 29 -9.46 9.11 18.23
C ARG A 29 -10.52 10.09 17.74
N GLU A 30 -10.28 11.38 17.90
CA GLU A 30 -11.23 12.43 17.55
C GLU A 30 -11.31 12.64 16.03
N ALA A 31 -10.24 12.34 15.29
CA ALA A 31 -10.26 12.21 13.83
C ALA A 31 -11.06 10.97 13.38
N VAL A 32 -10.79 9.79 13.94
CA VAL A 32 -11.52 8.55 13.64
C VAL A 32 -13.03 8.70 13.92
N ARG A 33 -13.40 9.31 15.05
CA ARG A 33 -14.80 9.60 15.38
C ARG A 33 -15.48 10.48 14.32
N ARG A 34 -14.79 11.50 13.81
CA ARG A 34 -15.30 12.35 12.73
C ARG A 34 -15.39 11.59 11.41
N TYR A 35 -14.42 10.75 11.10
CA TYR A 35 -14.46 9.89 9.92
C TYR A 35 -15.72 9.00 9.93
N ILE A 36 -15.88 8.22 11.00
CA ILE A 36 -17.00 7.30 11.20
C ILE A 36 -18.34 8.02 11.06
N LYS A 37 -18.51 9.17 11.73
CA LYS A 37 -19.74 9.94 11.71
C LYS A 37 -20.18 10.40 10.31
N ASN A 38 -19.24 10.64 9.40
CA ASN A 38 -19.51 11.22 8.09
C ASN A 38 -19.55 10.19 6.95
N LYS A 39 -19.40 8.89 7.24
CA LYS A 39 -19.42 7.83 6.23
C LYS A 39 -20.70 6.99 6.31
N PRO A 40 -21.26 6.57 5.16
CA PRO A 40 -22.29 5.54 5.17
C PRO A 40 -21.68 4.25 5.77
N ASP A 41 -22.44 3.53 6.58
CA ASP A 41 -22.00 2.33 7.30
C ASP A 41 -20.80 2.56 8.25
N ASN A 42 -20.72 3.74 8.88
CA ASN A 42 -19.65 4.08 9.82
C ASN A 42 -18.24 3.95 9.22
N GLY A 43 -18.13 3.92 7.89
CA GLY A 43 -16.88 3.67 7.19
C GLY A 43 -16.29 2.28 7.44
N GLY A 44 -17.12 1.28 7.80
CA GLY A 44 -16.69 -0.10 8.05
C GLY A 44 -16.16 -0.36 9.47
N PHE A 45 -16.39 0.55 10.42
CA PHE A 45 -16.06 0.36 11.83
C PHE A 45 -17.31 0.12 12.68
N ALA A 46 -17.21 -0.77 13.66
CA ALA A 46 -18.30 -1.02 14.62
C ALA A 46 -18.39 0.11 15.68
N SER A 47 -17.24 0.56 16.20
CA SER A 47 -17.14 1.68 17.14
C SER A 47 -15.76 2.35 17.06
N VAL A 48 -15.61 3.53 17.69
CA VAL A 48 -14.31 4.23 17.79
C VAL A 48 -13.35 3.49 18.72
N ASP A 49 -13.86 2.87 19.79
CA ASP A 49 -13.05 2.24 20.85
C ASP A 49 -12.36 0.95 20.38
N GLU A 50 -12.90 0.30 19.36
CA GLU A 50 -12.32 -0.88 18.73
C GLU A 50 -11.23 -0.56 17.70
N VAL A 51 -10.99 0.73 17.41
CA VAL A 51 -9.99 1.14 16.43
C VAL A 51 -8.62 1.25 17.08
N HIS A 52 -7.76 0.28 16.78
CA HIS A 52 -6.33 0.36 17.09
C HIS A 52 -5.61 1.14 15.98
N PHE A 53 -4.78 2.12 16.36
CA PHE A 53 -4.08 2.96 15.40
C PHE A 53 -2.74 3.48 15.94
N LEU A 54 -1.92 3.95 15.01
CA LEU A 54 -0.70 4.71 15.26
C LEU A 54 -0.82 6.10 14.60
N MET A 55 -0.12 7.08 15.16
CA MET A 55 -0.10 8.45 14.63
C MET A 55 1.25 8.76 14.00
N ARG A 56 1.25 9.40 12.83
CA ARG A 56 2.47 9.79 12.10
C ARG A 56 2.39 11.20 11.55
N ARG A 57 3.53 11.88 11.45
CA ARG A 57 3.65 13.11 10.67
C ARG A 57 3.62 12.78 9.18
N CYS A 58 2.91 13.55 8.37
CA CYS A 58 2.98 13.39 6.91
C CYS A 58 4.32 13.85 6.33
N LYS A 59 4.99 14.79 7.02
CA LYS A 59 6.35 15.23 6.67
C LYS A 59 7.37 14.39 7.43
N GLY A 60 8.24 13.69 6.70
CA GLY A 60 9.32 12.89 7.30
C GLY A 60 8.86 11.59 7.98
N LEU A 61 7.56 11.32 8.03
CA LEU A 61 6.97 10.03 8.42
C LEU A 61 7.33 9.61 9.85
N GLY A 62 7.66 10.59 10.70
CA GLY A 62 7.98 10.42 12.11
C GLY A 62 6.77 9.87 12.88
N LEU A 63 7.00 8.80 13.63
CA LEU A 63 6.01 8.22 14.53
C LEU A 63 5.82 9.15 15.74
N LEU A 64 4.56 9.33 16.15
CA LEU A 64 4.18 10.14 17.30
C LEU A 64 3.73 9.22 18.43
N ASP A 65 4.20 9.47 19.64
CA ASP A 65 3.73 8.76 20.82
C ASP A 65 2.32 9.26 21.18
N ASN A 66 1.41 8.35 21.54
CA ASN A 66 0.03 8.70 21.85
C ASN A 66 -0.13 9.46 23.17
N ASP A 67 0.83 9.34 24.07
CA ASP A 67 0.83 10.00 25.38
C ASP A 67 1.46 11.39 25.31
N ASP A 68 2.14 11.73 24.22
CA ASP A 68 2.74 13.04 24.05
C ASP A 68 1.66 14.14 23.94
N PRO A 69 1.86 15.29 24.62
CA PRO A 69 0.99 16.45 24.47
C PRO A 69 1.16 17.07 23.08
N LEU A 70 0.05 17.48 22.46
CA LEU A 70 0.03 18.01 21.09
C LEU A 70 0.94 19.22 20.91
N GLU A 71 1.06 20.08 21.93
CA GLU A 71 1.90 21.29 21.87
C GLU A 71 3.41 21.01 21.83
N VAL A 72 3.83 19.83 22.32
CA VAL A 72 5.22 19.38 22.26
C VAL A 72 5.45 18.55 21.00
N ALA A 73 4.46 17.74 20.62
CA ALA A 73 4.57 16.80 19.53
C ALA A 73 4.35 17.40 18.15
N LEU A 74 3.58 18.49 18.02
CA LEU A 74 3.12 19.03 16.74
C LEU A 74 3.10 20.56 16.68
N GLU A 75 3.39 21.09 15.50
CA GLU A 75 3.25 22.52 15.19
C GLU A 75 1.80 22.88 14.81
N ASP A 76 1.39 24.13 15.02
CA ASP A 76 0.04 24.57 14.61
C ASP A 76 -0.15 24.47 13.09
N ASN A 77 -1.31 23.97 12.66
CA ASN A 77 -1.65 23.65 11.26
C ASN A 77 -0.81 22.52 10.63
N GLU A 78 -0.22 21.64 11.43
CA GLU A 78 0.49 20.46 10.92
C GLU A 78 -0.48 19.41 10.34
N PHE A 79 0.03 18.64 9.37
CA PHE A 79 -0.64 17.52 8.73
C PHE A 79 -0.11 16.20 9.28
N VAL A 80 -1.02 15.39 9.82
CA VAL A 80 -0.70 14.09 10.42
C VAL A 80 -1.63 13.01 9.88
N GLU A 81 -1.25 11.76 10.05
CA GLU A 81 -1.97 10.59 9.55
C GLU A 81 -2.27 9.61 10.69
N VAL A 82 -3.51 9.10 10.70
CA VAL A 82 -3.92 7.94 11.49
C VAL A 82 -3.68 6.70 10.64
N VAL A 83 -2.78 5.84 11.11
CA VAL A 83 -2.52 4.52 10.51
C VAL A 83 -3.28 3.48 11.33
N ILE A 84 -4.37 2.95 10.77
CA ILE A 84 -5.26 2.00 11.45
C ILE A 84 -4.70 0.59 11.31
N GLU A 85 -4.64 -0.15 12.43
CA GLU A 85 -4.16 -1.51 12.44
C GLU A 85 -5.16 -2.45 11.74
N GLY A 86 -4.66 -3.29 10.84
CA GLY A 86 -5.49 -4.19 10.03
C GLY A 86 -6.02 -3.58 8.72
N ASP A 87 -5.86 -2.28 8.51
CA ASP A 87 -6.16 -1.66 7.22
C ASP A 87 -5.11 -2.00 6.18
N VAL A 88 -5.55 -2.60 5.08
CA VAL A 88 -4.76 -2.64 3.85
C VAL A 88 -4.91 -1.27 3.21
N MET A 89 -3.84 -0.48 3.22
CA MET A 89 -3.81 0.84 2.56
C MET A 89 -4.35 0.71 1.13
N SER A 90 -5.19 1.66 0.71
CA SER A 90 -5.68 1.71 -0.67
C SER A 90 -4.48 1.77 -1.63
N PRO A 91 -4.46 0.95 -2.69
CA PRO A 91 -3.46 1.07 -3.75
C PRO A 91 -3.54 2.42 -4.49
N ASP A 92 -4.63 3.17 -4.30
CA ASP A 92 -4.84 4.49 -4.90
C ASP A 92 -4.15 5.63 -4.13
N PHE A 93 -3.38 5.34 -3.07
CA PHE A 93 -2.45 6.31 -2.53
C PHE A 93 -1.33 6.54 -3.55
N ILE A 94 -1.51 7.56 -4.40
CA ILE A 94 -0.46 8.10 -5.26
C ILE A 94 0.38 9.03 -4.37
N PRO A 95 1.59 8.63 -3.97
CA PRO A 95 2.48 9.57 -3.32
C PRO A 95 2.88 10.58 -4.39
N SER A 96 2.42 11.82 -4.27
CA SER A 96 3.23 12.95 -4.72
C SER A 96 4.41 13.18 -3.75
N GLN A 97 4.89 12.12 -3.07
CA GLN A 97 6.07 12.19 -2.24
C GLN A 97 7.23 11.37 -2.81
N PRO A 98 8.44 11.94 -2.77
CA PRO A 98 9.67 11.20 -2.97
C PRO A 98 9.77 10.12 -1.90
N GLU A 99 10.04 8.90 -2.35
CA GLU A 99 10.84 7.87 -1.68
C GLU A 99 10.67 7.71 -0.15
N GLY A 100 9.70 6.87 0.21
CA GLY A 100 9.92 5.81 1.21
C GLY A 100 9.70 6.14 2.69
N VAL A 101 8.50 5.89 3.19
CA VAL A 101 8.29 5.02 4.38
C VAL A 101 7.00 4.24 4.16
N TYR A 102 7.14 3.03 3.60
CA TYR A 102 6.10 2.02 3.66
C TYR A 102 6.32 1.25 4.96
N LEU A 103 5.42 1.36 5.94
CA LEU A 103 5.39 0.38 7.01
C LEU A 103 4.87 -0.94 6.41
N TYR A 104 5.83 -1.75 6.02
CA TYR A 104 5.71 -3.10 5.51
C TYR A 104 4.69 -3.91 6.33
N SER A 105 3.59 -4.34 5.69
CA SER A 105 3.11 -5.68 6.01
C SER A 105 4.32 -6.59 5.78
N LYS A 106 4.75 -7.34 6.80
CA LYS A 106 5.73 -8.41 6.56
C LYS A 106 5.16 -9.25 5.43
N TYR A 107 5.77 -9.16 4.24
CA TYR A 107 5.38 -9.94 3.09
C TYR A 107 5.31 -11.40 3.54
N ARG A 108 4.10 -11.96 3.55
CA ARG A 108 3.90 -13.38 3.81
C ARG A 108 3.88 -14.03 2.45
N GLU A 109 4.90 -14.83 2.17
CA GLU A 109 4.93 -15.60 0.94
C GLU A 109 3.66 -16.46 0.82
N PRO A 110 2.94 -16.38 -0.29
CA PRO A 110 1.77 -17.23 -0.50
C PRO A 110 2.18 -18.71 -0.54
N GLU A 111 1.38 -19.57 0.09
CA GLU A 111 1.64 -21.01 0.13
C GLU A 111 1.21 -21.72 -1.16
N LYS A 112 0.25 -21.14 -1.86
CA LYS A 112 -0.37 -21.73 -3.05
C LYS A 112 0.38 -21.32 -4.32
N TYR A 113 0.48 -22.25 -5.26
CA TYR A 113 1.04 -22.00 -6.58
C TYR A 113 -0.07 -21.92 -7.62
N ILE A 114 0.12 -21.04 -8.61
CA ILE A 114 -0.60 -21.07 -9.88
C ILE A 114 0.37 -21.48 -10.98
N ASN A 115 -0.07 -22.38 -11.86
CA ASN A 115 0.71 -22.84 -13.00
C ASN A 115 0.31 -22.04 -14.24
N LEU A 116 1.28 -21.39 -14.89
CA LEU A 116 1.08 -20.66 -16.13
C LEU A 116 1.47 -21.53 -17.32
N ASP A 117 0.54 -21.69 -18.26
CA ASP A 117 0.68 -22.45 -19.51
C ASP A 117 0.60 -21.58 -20.78
N GLY A 118 0.23 -20.31 -20.61
CA GLY A 118 0.03 -19.34 -21.68
C GLY A 118 -1.37 -19.32 -22.29
N ASP A 119 -2.35 -20.03 -21.71
CA ASP A 119 -3.70 -20.17 -22.29
C ASP A 119 -4.84 -20.22 -21.25
N SER A 120 -4.60 -20.71 -20.03
CA SER A 120 -5.68 -20.99 -19.06
C SER A 120 -5.90 -19.95 -17.96
N LEU A 121 -5.15 -18.84 -17.95
CA LEU A 121 -5.23 -17.84 -16.87
C LEU A 121 -6.53 -17.02 -16.95
N THR A 122 -7.33 -17.03 -15.89
CA THR A 122 -8.56 -16.24 -15.82
C THR A 122 -8.32 -14.82 -15.27
N THR A 123 -9.31 -13.92 -15.44
CA THR A 123 -9.25 -12.57 -14.85
C THR A 123 -9.27 -12.61 -13.31
N GLU A 124 -9.97 -13.58 -12.72
CA GLU A 124 -10.00 -13.77 -11.27
C GLU A 124 -8.61 -14.20 -10.76
N ASP A 125 -7.96 -15.13 -11.44
CA ASP A 125 -6.60 -15.55 -11.14
C ASP A 125 -5.61 -14.38 -11.22
N LEU A 126 -5.76 -13.52 -12.23
CA LEU A 126 -4.92 -12.33 -12.42
C LEU A 126 -5.10 -11.32 -11.28
N VAL A 127 -6.34 -11.07 -10.86
CA VAL A 127 -6.64 -10.19 -9.71
C VAL A 127 -6.03 -10.78 -8.43
N ASN A 128 -6.15 -12.09 -8.22
CA ASN A 128 -5.58 -12.76 -7.05
C ASN A 128 -4.04 -12.78 -7.06
N LEU A 129 -3.41 -12.86 -8.23
CA LEU A 129 -1.97 -12.66 -8.40
C LEU A 129 -1.54 -11.24 -8.00
N GLY A 130 -2.29 -10.22 -8.45
CA GLY A 130 -2.04 -8.82 -8.07
C GLY A 130 -2.17 -8.56 -6.57
N LYS A 131 -3.01 -9.35 -5.88
CA LYS A 131 -3.19 -9.31 -4.41
C LYS A 131 -2.14 -10.13 -3.64
N GLY A 132 -1.22 -10.80 -4.32
CA GLY A 132 -0.17 -11.61 -3.69
C GLY A 132 -0.65 -12.95 -3.12
N HIS A 133 -1.75 -13.53 -3.64
CA HIS A 133 -2.31 -14.80 -3.14
C HIS A 133 -1.62 -16.06 -3.69
N TYR A 134 -0.81 -15.94 -4.74
CA TYR A 134 -0.17 -17.09 -5.40
C TYR A 134 1.31 -16.87 -5.68
N LYS A 135 2.08 -17.96 -5.62
CA LYS A 135 3.39 -18.10 -6.26
C LYS A 135 3.22 -18.55 -7.71
N ILE A 136 4.09 -18.08 -8.60
CA ILE A 136 4.04 -18.44 -10.01
C ILE A 136 4.93 -19.66 -10.28
N LYS A 137 4.41 -20.64 -11.01
CA LYS A 137 5.18 -21.72 -11.65
C LYS A 137 4.84 -21.78 -13.13
N LEU A 138 5.83 -22.10 -13.96
CA LEU A 138 5.59 -22.41 -15.36
C LEU A 138 5.25 -23.88 -15.52
N THR A 139 4.35 -24.19 -16.43
CA THR A 139 4.16 -25.56 -16.88
C THR A 139 5.34 -26.01 -17.75
N PRO A 140 5.74 -27.30 -17.71
CA PRO A 140 6.80 -27.81 -18.58
C PRO A 140 6.52 -27.63 -20.07
N THR A 141 5.24 -27.56 -20.45
CA THR A 141 4.81 -27.29 -21.82
C THR A 141 5.09 -25.85 -22.22
N ALA A 142 4.80 -24.87 -21.35
CA ALA A 142 5.15 -23.47 -21.59
C ALA A 142 6.67 -23.28 -21.73
N GLU A 143 7.46 -23.87 -20.84
CA GLU A 143 8.93 -23.81 -20.90
C GLU A 143 9.46 -24.33 -22.24
N LYS A 144 8.97 -25.49 -22.69
CA LYS A 144 9.35 -26.06 -24.01
C LYS A 144 8.96 -25.16 -25.18
N LYS A 145 7.79 -24.51 -25.13
CA LYS A 145 7.33 -23.60 -26.19
C LYS A 145 8.20 -22.34 -26.26
N VAL A 146 8.56 -21.77 -25.12
CA VAL A 146 9.45 -20.61 -25.03
C VAL A 146 10.85 -20.97 -25.55
N GLN A 147 11.39 -22.12 -25.14
CA GLN A 147 12.70 -22.57 -25.61
C GLN A 147 12.73 -22.73 -27.14
N LYS A 148 11.76 -23.44 -27.72
CA LYS A 148 11.66 -23.60 -29.19
C LYS A 148 11.58 -22.26 -29.92
N SER A 149 10.84 -21.31 -29.37
CA SER A 149 10.72 -19.97 -29.97
C SER A 149 12.07 -19.25 -29.96
N ARG A 150 12.85 -19.40 -28.88
CA ARG A 150 14.19 -18.85 -28.77
C ARG A 150 15.17 -19.48 -29.76
N ASP A 151 15.13 -20.81 -29.90
CA ASP A 151 16.00 -21.55 -30.82
C ASP A 151 15.81 -21.10 -32.28
N VAL A 152 14.58 -20.79 -32.68
CA VAL A 152 14.27 -20.24 -34.02
C VAL A 152 14.90 -18.87 -34.21
N ILE A 153 14.75 -17.98 -33.22
CA ILE A 153 15.36 -16.63 -33.27
C ILE A 153 16.88 -16.72 -33.37
N ASP A 154 17.49 -17.58 -32.55
CA ASP A 154 18.94 -17.74 -32.53
C ASP A 154 19.46 -18.32 -33.86
N SER A 155 18.70 -19.20 -34.50
CA SER A 155 19.00 -19.72 -35.84
C SER A 155 18.97 -18.61 -36.91
N ILE A 156 17.94 -17.75 -36.88
CA ILE A 156 17.83 -16.60 -37.81
C ILE A 156 18.98 -15.60 -37.60
N ILE A 157 19.34 -15.31 -36.35
CA ILE A 157 20.45 -14.40 -36.04
C ILE A 157 21.75 -14.99 -36.57
N LYS A 158 22.00 -16.28 -36.34
CA LYS A 158 23.21 -16.98 -36.78
C LYS A 158 23.34 -16.99 -38.30
N GLU A 159 22.26 -17.19 -39.04
CA GLU A 159 22.24 -17.10 -40.51
C GLU A 159 22.60 -15.68 -41.00
N LYS A 160 22.03 -14.65 -40.36
CA LYS A 160 22.28 -13.25 -40.74
C LYS A 160 23.66 -12.71 -40.34
N THR A 161 24.23 -13.19 -39.24
CA THR A 161 25.56 -12.76 -38.80
C THR A 161 26.68 -13.60 -39.43
N GLY A 162 26.48 -14.89 -39.67
CA GLY A 162 27.47 -15.77 -40.31
C GLY A 162 27.66 -15.58 -41.82
N SER A 163 26.77 -14.86 -42.49
CA SER A 163 26.85 -14.55 -43.94
C SER A 163 27.67 -13.29 -44.25
N SER A 164 28.17 -12.56 -43.25
CA SER A 164 28.91 -11.30 -43.42
C SER A 164 30.44 -11.43 -43.39
N SER A 165 30.99 -12.64 -43.22
CA SER A 165 32.44 -12.87 -43.08
C SER A 165 33.10 -13.61 -44.27
N SER A 166 32.48 -13.56 -45.46
CA SER A 166 33.04 -14.13 -46.69
C SER A 166 33.02 -13.12 -47.83
N THR A 167 33.83 -12.07 -47.76
CA THR A 167 34.35 -11.30 -48.91
C THR A 167 35.56 -10.49 -48.47
#